data_AF-A0A3D0F5S0-F1
#
_entry.id   AF-A0A3D0F5S0-F1
#
_cell.length_a   1.000
_cell.length_b   1.000
_cell.length_c   1.000
_cell.angle_alpha   90.00
_cell.angle_beta   90.00
_cell.angle_gamma   90.00
#
_symmetry.space_group_name_H-M   'P 1'
#
loop_
_entity.id
_entity.type
_entity.pdbx_description
1 polymer ?
#
loop_
_entity_poly.entity_id
_entity_poly.type
_entity_poly.pdbx_seq_one_letter_code
_entity_poly.pdbx_strand_id
1 'polypeptide(L)'
;MEVKILNHSKFPLPEYATQHSAGMDLRANIDNTIVVAPLERVLVPTGLHIQLPTGYEAQIRPRSGLAIKHGIGIVNSPGTIDADYRGEIRIILVNLSNEPFSLNPGERIAQMVISKYEKATWLECDSLDESERGDGGFGSTGRK
;
A
#
# COMPACT_ATOMS: atom_id res chain seq x y z
N MET A 1 -12.69 7.25 14.62
CA MET A 1 -11.42 7.90 14.25
C MET A 1 -11.70 8.71 13.01
N GLU A 2 -11.21 9.95 12.96
CA GLU A 2 -11.38 10.84 11.80
C GLU A 2 -10.00 11.14 11.21
N VAL A 3 -9.92 11.19 9.88
CA VAL A 3 -8.70 11.52 9.12
C VAL A 3 -9.03 12.72 8.25
N LYS A 4 -8.24 13.79 8.35
CA LYS A 4 -8.41 14.94 7.45
C LYS A 4 -7.83 14.57 6.09
N ILE A 5 -8.57 14.91 5.03
CA ILE A 5 -8.19 14.60 3.65
C ILE A 5 -8.40 15.83 2.76
N LEU A 6 -7.42 16.12 1.92
CA LEU A 6 -7.55 17.03 0.79
C LEU A 6 -7.58 16.19 -0.49
N ASN A 7 -8.52 16.49 -1.38
CA ASN A 7 -8.68 15.82 -2.65
C ASN A 7 -8.53 16.83 -3.79
N HIS A 8 -7.41 16.76 -4.49
CA HIS A 8 -7.12 17.53 -5.70
C HIS A 8 -7.37 16.73 -6.98
N SER A 9 -7.89 15.49 -6.86
CA SER A 9 -8.30 14.71 -8.02
C SER A 9 -9.73 15.09 -8.46
N LYS A 10 -10.09 14.66 -9.67
CA LYS A 10 -11.48 14.74 -10.19
C LYS A 10 -12.38 13.57 -9.74
N PHE A 11 -11.88 12.70 -8.86
CA PHE A 11 -12.58 11.48 -8.44
C PHE A 11 -13.16 11.62 -7.03
N PRO A 12 -14.21 10.85 -6.68
CA PRO A 12 -14.74 10.81 -5.32
C PRO A 12 -13.68 10.39 -4.30
N LEU A 13 -13.94 10.73 -3.03
CA LEU A 13 -13.12 10.24 -1.91
C LEU A 13 -13.12 8.70 -1.88
N PRO A 14 -12.04 8.09 -1.37
CA PRO A 14 -11.99 6.64 -1.19
C PRO A 14 -12.99 6.21 -0.11
N GLU A 15 -13.69 5.12 -0.37
CA GLU A 15 -14.74 4.57 0.50
C GLU A 15 -14.52 3.09 0.75
N TYR A 16 -15.05 2.59 1.88
CA TYR A 16 -15.08 1.16 2.15
C TYR A 16 -16.12 0.49 1.25
N ALA A 17 -15.68 -0.44 0.41
CA ALA A 17 -16.54 -1.07 -0.59
C ALA A 17 -17.66 -1.93 0.03
N THR A 18 -17.43 -2.47 1.23
CA THR A 18 -18.40 -3.24 2.01
C THR A 18 -18.28 -2.90 3.48
N GLN A 19 -19.30 -3.25 4.27
CA GLN A 19 -19.34 -3.02 5.72
C GLN A 19 -18.11 -3.56 6.48
N HIS A 20 -17.47 -4.62 5.97
CA HIS A 20 -16.34 -5.29 6.61
C HIS A 20 -15.04 -5.16 5.82
N SER A 21 -14.99 -4.25 4.84
CA SER A 21 -13.75 -3.99 4.11
C SER A 21 -12.71 -3.36 5.04
N ALA A 22 -11.50 -3.90 5.04
CA ALA A 22 -10.39 -3.35 5.83
C ALA A 22 -9.76 -2.12 5.20
N GLY A 23 -9.86 -1.97 3.87
CA GLY A 23 -9.23 -0.89 3.13
C GLY A 23 -10.18 -0.20 2.16
N MET A 24 -9.75 0.98 1.71
CA MET A 24 -10.47 1.82 0.76
C MET A 24 -9.69 1.89 -0.56
N ASP A 25 -10.38 1.70 -1.68
CA ASP A 25 -9.75 1.68 -3.00
C ASP A 25 -9.21 3.09 -3.39
N LEU A 26 -7.97 3.16 -3.86
CA LEU A 26 -7.33 4.37 -4.37
C LEU A 26 -7.32 4.37 -5.90
N ARG A 27 -7.56 5.54 -6.49
CA ARG A 27 -7.69 5.73 -7.95
C ARG A 27 -6.48 6.43 -8.56
N ALA A 28 -6.18 6.09 -9.80
CA ALA A 28 -5.14 6.75 -10.59
C ALA A 28 -5.59 8.16 -11.03
N ASN A 29 -4.94 9.20 -10.51
CA ASN A 29 -5.20 10.59 -10.87
C ASN A 29 -4.34 11.04 -12.06
N ILE A 30 -4.58 10.42 -13.21
CA ILE A 30 -3.87 10.69 -14.48
C ILE A 30 -4.83 11.21 -15.54
N ASP A 31 -4.31 11.94 -16.51
CA ASP A 31 -5.13 12.53 -17.58
C ASP A 31 -5.33 11.59 -18.78
N ASN A 32 -4.30 10.82 -19.12
CA ASN A 32 -4.28 9.90 -20.26
C ASN A 32 -3.89 8.49 -19.80
N THR A 33 -4.29 7.49 -20.58
CA THR A 33 -3.88 6.09 -20.34
C THR A 33 -2.36 5.96 -20.43
N ILE A 34 -1.78 5.24 -19.46
CA ILE A 34 -0.36 4.91 -19.43
C ILE A 34 -0.22 3.41 -19.70
N VAL A 35 0.59 3.04 -20.69
CA VAL A 35 0.96 1.63 -20.90
C VAL A 35 2.16 1.33 -20.01
N VAL A 36 2.00 0.36 -19.11
CA VAL A 36 3.06 -0.14 -18.22
C VAL A 36 3.57 -1.46 -18.80
N ALA A 37 4.77 -1.42 -19.38
CA ALA A 37 5.42 -2.56 -19.99
C ALA A 37 5.77 -3.64 -18.94
N PRO A 38 6.02 -4.89 -19.36
CA PRO A 38 6.56 -5.94 -18.50
C PRO A 38 7.79 -5.46 -17.73
N LEU A 39 7.82 -5.70 -16.42
CA LEU A 39 8.87 -5.27 -15.50
C LEU A 39 9.10 -3.76 -15.49
N GLU A 40 8.15 -2.93 -15.93
CA GLU A 40 8.20 -1.48 -15.77
C GLU A 40 7.62 -1.05 -14.42
N ARG A 41 8.10 0.09 -13.90
CA ARG A 41 7.54 0.75 -12.71
C ARG A 41 7.10 2.15 -13.08
N VAL A 42 5.94 2.55 -12.60
CA VAL A 42 5.41 3.89 -12.77
C VAL A 42 4.98 4.47 -11.44
N LEU A 43 5.26 5.76 -11.23
CA LEU A 43 4.81 6.48 -10.05
C LEU A 43 3.45 7.12 -10.36
N VAL A 44 2.38 6.56 -9.83
CA VAL A 44 1.01 6.98 -10.14
C VAL A 44 0.49 7.96 -9.07
N PRO A 45 0.15 9.21 -9.43
CA PRO A 45 -0.51 10.15 -8.52
C PRO A 45 -1.93 9.69 -8.15
N THR A 46 -2.38 10.05 -6.95
CA THR A 46 -3.78 9.83 -6.50
C THR A 46 -4.56 11.13 -6.34
N GLY A 47 -3.87 12.28 -6.30
CA GLY A 47 -4.45 13.57 -5.95
C GLY A 47 -4.89 13.69 -4.49
N LEU A 48 -4.62 12.69 -3.65
CA LEU A 48 -5.04 12.68 -2.26
C LEU A 48 -3.89 13.06 -1.34
N HIS A 49 -4.19 13.90 -0.35
CA HIS A 49 -3.31 14.25 0.74
C HIS A 49 -4.05 13.99 2.04
N ILE A 50 -3.40 13.38 3.02
CA ILE A 50 -4.03 13.03 4.29
C ILE A 50 -3.26 13.60 5.47
N GLN A 51 -3.95 13.74 6.58
CA GLN A 51 -3.37 14.00 7.89
C GLN A 51 -3.91 12.95 8.85
N LEU A 52 -3.06 12.01 9.22
CA LEU A 52 -3.37 10.97 10.19
C LEU A 52 -3.12 11.48 11.62
N PRO A 53 -3.86 10.97 12.60
CA PRO A 53 -3.51 11.15 14.01
C PRO A 53 -2.20 10.40 14.35
N THR A 54 -1.42 10.93 15.29
CA THR A 54 -0.23 10.25 15.83
C THR A 54 -0.59 8.86 16.36
N GLY A 55 0.28 7.88 16.11
CA GLY A 55 0.05 6.46 16.47
C GLY A 55 -0.67 5.66 15.37
N TYR A 56 -0.91 6.27 14.21
CA TYR A 56 -1.48 5.62 13.04
C TYR A 56 -0.66 5.86 11.78
N GLU A 57 -0.55 4.84 10.95
CA GLU A 57 -0.03 4.92 9.59
C GLU A 57 -1.13 4.54 8.59
N ALA A 58 -0.98 4.95 7.34
CA ALA A 58 -1.75 4.36 6.25
C ALA A 58 -0.87 3.40 5.44
N GLN A 59 -1.36 2.18 5.26
CA GLN A 59 -0.68 1.13 4.49
C GLN A 59 -1.31 1.02 3.10
N ILE A 60 -0.51 1.25 2.08
CA ILE A 60 -0.89 1.11 0.68
C ILE A 60 -0.59 -0.32 0.22
N ARG A 61 -1.64 -1.07 -0.11
CA ARG A 61 -1.55 -2.49 -0.45
C ARG A 61 -2.05 -2.76 -1.88
N PRO A 62 -1.51 -3.78 -2.58
CA PRO A 62 -2.02 -4.22 -3.87
C PRO A 62 -3.48 -4.68 -3.78
N ARG A 63 -4.21 -4.57 -4.90
CA ARG A 63 -5.54 -5.16 -5.04
C ARG A 63 -5.40 -6.58 -5.59
N SER A 64 -5.96 -7.57 -4.91
CA SER A 64 -5.80 -8.99 -5.28
C SER A 64 -6.23 -9.29 -6.72
N GLY A 65 -7.30 -8.65 -7.19
CA GLY A 65 -7.78 -8.79 -8.56
C GLY A 65 -6.79 -8.31 -9.62
N LEU A 66 -6.10 -7.19 -9.39
CA LEU A 66 -5.07 -6.69 -10.30
C LEU A 66 -3.80 -7.55 -10.24
N ALA A 67 -3.44 -8.01 -9.04
CA ALA A 67 -2.28 -8.87 -8.84
C ALA A 67 -2.41 -10.21 -9.59
N ILE A 68 -3.54 -10.92 -9.44
CA ILE A 68 -3.69 -12.25 -10.06
C ILE A 68 -4.03 -12.19 -11.56
N LYS A 69 -4.81 -11.19 -12.01
CA LYS A 69 -5.28 -11.14 -13.40
C LYS A 69 -4.31 -10.43 -14.34
N HIS A 70 -3.51 -9.51 -13.83
CA HIS A 70 -2.66 -8.63 -14.65
C HIS A 70 -1.20 -8.58 -14.17
N GLY A 71 -0.85 -9.31 -13.10
CA GLY A 71 0.49 -9.26 -12.52
C GLY A 71 0.87 -7.90 -11.94
N ILE A 72 -0.11 -7.06 -11.59
CA ILE A 72 0.16 -5.72 -11.07
C ILE A 72 0.43 -5.77 -9.57
N GLY A 73 1.61 -5.29 -9.20
CA GLY A 73 2.08 -5.15 -7.82
C GLY A 73 2.33 -3.71 -7.43
N ILE A 74 2.74 -3.53 -6.18
CA ILE A 74 3.26 -2.27 -5.64
C ILE A 74 4.65 -2.58 -5.10
N VAL A 75 5.67 -1.88 -5.60
CA VAL A 75 7.08 -2.21 -5.34
C VAL A 75 7.40 -2.17 -3.84
N ASN A 76 6.92 -1.14 -3.16
CA ASN A 76 7.16 -0.93 -1.74
C ASN A 76 6.04 -1.48 -0.86
N SER A 77 5.29 -2.49 -1.31
CA SER A 77 4.14 -3.03 -0.55
C SER A 77 4.58 -3.72 0.74
N PRO A 78 3.89 -3.48 1.88
CA PRO A 78 2.93 -2.40 2.09
C PRO A 78 3.63 -1.04 2.13
N GLY A 79 3.14 -0.07 1.35
CA GLY A 79 3.70 1.29 1.35
C GLY A 79 3.24 2.05 2.60
N THR A 80 4.17 2.60 3.37
CA THR A 80 3.87 3.36 4.59
C THR A 80 3.66 4.84 4.32
N ILE A 81 2.55 5.39 4.82
CA ILE A 81 2.28 6.83 4.88
C ILE A 81 2.26 7.25 6.36
N ASP A 82 3.22 8.08 6.75
CA ASP A 82 3.40 8.55 8.11
C ASP A 82 2.40 9.64 8.52
N ALA A 83 2.18 9.79 9.83
CA ALA A 83 1.23 10.76 10.37
C ALA A 83 1.63 12.24 10.18
N ASP A 84 2.91 12.52 9.98
CA ASP A 84 3.44 13.85 9.67
C ASP A 84 3.56 14.12 8.16
N TYR A 85 3.30 13.12 7.30
CA TYR A 85 3.30 13.31 5.86
C TYR A 85 2.10 14.16 5.40
N ARG A 86 2.36 15.18 4.57
CA ARG A 86 1.34 16.04 3.94
C ARG A 86 1.44 16.10 2.42
N GLY A 87 2.41 15.38 1.85
CA GLY A 87 2.54 15.26 0.41
C GLY A 87 1.40 14.45 -0.19
N GLU A 88 1.43 14.36 -1.52
CA GLU A 88 0.47 13.57 -2.26
C GLU A 88 0.78 12.08 -2.07
N ILE A 89 -0.25 11.27 -1.77
CA ILE A 89 -0.11 9.81 -1.80
C ILE A 89 0.14 9.39 -3.25
N ARG A 90 1.29 8.77 -3.52
CA ARG A 90 1.65 8.23 -4.83
C ARG A 90 1.92 6.74 -4.73
N ILE A 91 1.57 6.01 -5.78
CA ILE A 91 1.63 4.55 -5.82
C ILE A 91 2.74 4.14 -6.78
N ILE A 92 3.73 3.39 -6.28
CA ILE A 92 4.81 2.83 -7.09
C ILE A 92 4.34 1.51 -7.68
N LEU A 93 3.58 1.60 -8.77
CA LEU A 93 2.98 0.44 -9.45
C LEU A 93 4.06 -0.26 -10.28
N VAL A 94 4.09 -1.59 -10.22
CA VAL A 94 4.97 -2.43 -11.06
C VAL A 94 4.15 -3.46 -11.81
N ASN A 95 4.48 -3.67 -13.08
CA ASN A 95 3.96 -4.79 -13.85
C ASN A 95 4.92 -5.97 -13.75
N LEU A 96 4.51 -7.03 -13.07
CA LEU A 96 5.27 -8.28 -12.91
C LEU A 96 4.83 -9.35 -13.90
N SER A 97 3.90 -9.05 -14.80
CA SER A 97 3.50 -9.96 -15.88
C SER A 97 4.40 -9.80 -17.11
N ASN A 98 4.20 -10.71 -18.08
CA ASN A 98 4.86 -10.64 -19.39
C ASN A 98 4.04 -9.88 -20.44
N GLU A 99 2.88 -9.32 -20.06
CA GLU A 99 1.98 -8.59 -20.96
C GLU A 99 1.93 -7.11 -20.58
N PRO A 100 1.80 -6.18 -21.55
CA PRO A 100 1.62 -4.77 -21.22
C PRO A 100 0.29 -4.52 -20.51
N PHE A 101 0.29 -3.65 -19.51
CA PHE A 101 -0.91 -3.26 -18.77
C PHE A 101 -1.32 -1.82 -19.11
N SER A 102 -2.57 -1.61 -19.51
CA SER A 102 -3.11 -0.27 -19.80
C SER A 102 -3.76 0.32 -18.56
N LEU A 103 -3.07 1.26 -17.91
CA LEU A 103 -3.57 1.97 -16.75
C LEU A 103 -4.42 3.18 -17.16
N ASN A 104 -5.72 3.15 -16.86
CA ASN A 104 -6.64 4.21 -17.28
C ASN A 104 -6.89 5.27 -16.18
N PRO A 105 -7.21 6.53 -16.56
CA PRO A 105 -7.68 7.55 -15.63
C PRO A 105 -8.81 7.04 -14.71
N GLY A 106 -8.66 7.23 -13.39
CA GLY A 106 -9.68 6.90 -12.41
C GLY A 106 -9.79 5.42 -12.05
N GLU A 107 -8.95 4.57 -12.64
CA GLU A 107 -8.91 3.14 -12.33
C GLU A 107 -8.46 2.92 -10.88
N ARG A 108 -9.09 1.95 -10.21
CA ARG A 108 -8.76 1.60 -8.81
C ARG A 108 -7.53 0.71 -8.81
N ILE A 109 -6.40 1.22 -8.32
CA ILE A 109 -5.09 0.58 -8.50
C ILE A 109 -4.44 0.04 -7.22
N ALA A 110 -4.81 0.58 -6.07
CA ALA A 110 -4.34 0.13 -4.76
C ALA A 110 -5.49 0.22 -3.75
N GLN A 111 -5.25 -0.25 -2.54
CA GLN A 111 -6.15 -0.04 -1.41
C GLN A 111 -5.36 0.49 -0.21
N MET A 112 -5.97 1.38 0.56
CA MET A 112 -5.40 2.00 1.75
C MET A 112 -6.05 1.40 3.00
N VAL A 113 -5.24 0.89 3.92
CA VAL A 113 -5.66 0.42 5.25
C VAL A 113 -5.07 1.35 6.29
N ILE A 114 -5.88 1.88 7.21
CA ILE A 114 -5.36 2.67 8.34
C ILE A 114 -5.02 1.71 9.49
N SER A 115 -3.77 1.70 9.93
CA SER A 115 -3.28 0.80 10.97
C SER A 115 -2.72 1.58 12.15
N LYS A 116 -2.92 1.06 13.36
CA LYS A 116 -2.17 1.51 14.53
C LYS A 116 -0.74 0.98 14.45
N TYR A 117 0.20 1.74 15.00
CA TYR A 117 1.58 1.30 15.21
C TYR A 117 2.07 1.72 16.60
N GLU A 118 3.07 1.01 17.10
CA GLU A 118 3.76 1.34 18.35
C GLU A 118 5.15 1.90 18.07
N LYS A 119 5.62 2.82 18.92
CA LYS A 119 7.00 3.31 18.87
C LYS A 119 7.84 2.52 19.88
N ALA A 120 8.73 1.67 19.38
CA ALA A 120 9.68 0.96 20.22
C ALA A 120 10.77 1.90 20.76
N THR A 121 11.25 1.61 21.96
CA THR A 121 12.51 2.14 22.49
C THR A 121 13.47 0.96 22.64
N TRP A 122 14.69 1.11 22.14
CA TRP A 122 15.70 0.05 22.20
C TRP A 122 16.25 -0.09 23.62
N LEU A 123 16.40 -1.33 24.09
CA LEU A 123 17.13 -1.70 25.29
C LEU A 123 18.21 -2.69 24.87
N GLU A 124 19.46 -2.24 24.81
CA GLU A 124 20.61 -3.07 24.46
C GLU A 124 20.93 -4.03 25.63
N CYS A 125 21.21 -5.30 25.34
CA CYS A 125 21.44 -6.35 26.33
C CYS A 125 22.43 -7.41 25.81
N ASP A 126 23.07 -8.14 26.72
CA ASP A 126 24.08 -9.15 26.38
C ASP A 126 23.48 -10.49 25.88
N SER A 127 22.20 -10.77 26.16
CA SER A 127 21.53 -12.01 25.77
C SER A 127 20.00 -11.86 25.69
N LEU A 128 19.36 -12.70 24.86
CA LEU A 128 17.90 -12.84 24.78
C LEU A 128 17.44 -14.13 25.49
N ASP A 129 16.20 -14.14 25.98
CA ASP A 129 15.58 -15.34 26.54
C ASP A 129 15.34 -16.40 25.46
N GLU A 130 15.36 -17.68 25.85
CA GLU A 130 15.04 -18.78 24.95
C GLU A 130 13.55 -18.77 24.54
N SER A 131 13.26 -19.17 23.30
CA SER A 131 11.90 -19.41 22.82
C SER A 131 11.83 -20.71 22.03
N GLU A 132 10.64 -21.31 21.93
CA GLU A 132 10.42 -22.55 21.15
C GLU A 132 10.89 -22.42 19.69
N ARG A 133 10.80 -21.21 19.12
CA ARG A 133 11.26 -20.94 17.75
C ARG A 133 12.77 -20.68 17.67
N GLY A 134 13.37 -20.05 18.68
CA GLY A 134 14.78 -19.64 18.69
C GLY A 134 15.19 -18.92 17.39
N ASP A 135 16.33 -19.33 16.83
CA ASP A 135 16.86 -18.81 15.56
C ASP A 135 16.23 -19.43 14.30
N GLY A 136 15.14 -20.19 14.43
CA GLY A 136 14.45 -20.85 13.31
C GLY A 136 13.72 -19.89 12.36
N GLY A 137 14.30 -19.59 11.20
CA GLY A 137 13.72 -18.76 10.13
C GLY A 137 13.55 -19.47 8.77
N PHE A 138 13.03 -18.75 7.76
CA PHE A 138 13.03 -19.16 6.35
C PHE A 138 12.46 -20.54 6.01
N GLY A 139 11.25 -20.85 6.51
CA GLY A 139 10.61 -22.15 6.24
C GLY A 139 11.00 -23.27 7.20
N SER A 140 11.54 -22.92 8.37
CA SER A 140 11.89 -23.85 9.46
C SER A 140 10.73 -24.74 9.95
N THR A 141 9.47 -24.41 9.63
CA THR A 141 8.28 -25.18 9.99
C THR A 141 7.70 -26.03 8.85
N GLY A 142 8.29 -26.06 7.65
CA GLY A 142 7.74 -26.87 6.56
C GLY A 142 8.54 -26.94 5.27
N ARG A 143 8.88 -28.18 4.88
CA ARG A 143 8.96 -28.64 3.48
C ARG A 143 7.95 -29.78 3.33
N LYS A 144 6.83 -29.53 2.67
CA LYS A 144 6.09 -30.54 1.92
C LYS A 144 5.80 -29.96 0.55
#